data_AF-A0AAP0LHJ4-F1
#
_entry.id   AF-A0AAP0LHJ4-F1
#
_cell.length_a   1.000
_cell.length_b   1.000
_cell.length_c   1.000
_cell.angle_alpha   90.00
_cell.angle_beta   90.00
_cell.angle_gamma   90.00
#
_symmetry.space_group_name_H-M   'P 1'
#
loop_
_entity.id
_entity.type
_entity.pdbx_description
1 polymer ?
#
loop_
_entity_poly.entity_id
_entity_poly.type
_entity_poly.pdbx_seq_one_letter_code
_entity_poly.pdbx_strand_id
1 'polypeptide(L)'
;MTLFLICQTLFVQMDQQIMCSSHESNKSDICLADCATTHTILKNREYFSNLNLAEANVQTISGISNLINGSGRANIMLPGEQQFMLTMPYTQKSEEIY
;
A
#
# COMPACT_ATOMS: atom_id res chain seq x y z
N MET A 1 18.60 12.70 -2.14
CA MET A 1 19.45 12.15 -1.05
C MET A 1 18.63 11.61 0.12
N THR A 2 17.46 12.17 0.43
CA THR A 2 16.59 11.76 1.55
C THR A 2 15.87 10.41 1.34
N LEU A 3 15.48 10.08 0.10
CA LEU A 3 14.80 8.82 -0.23
C LEU A 3 15.72 7.58 -0.10
N PHE A 4 17.02 7.75 -0.35
CA PHE A 4 18.01 6.68 -0.24
C PHE A 4 18.31 6.31 1.21
N LEU A 5 18.28 7.29 2.12
CA LEU A 5 18.42 7.07 3.56
C LEU A 5 17.21 6.36 4.17
N ILE A 6 15.98 6.72 3.75
CA ILE A 6 14.76 6.00 4.16
C ILE A 6 14.84 4.52 3.74
N CYS A 7 15.32 4.25 2.53
CA CYS A 7 15.52 2.88 2.05
C CYS A 7 16.53 2.10 2.90
N GLN A 8 17.63 2.71 3.35
CA GLN A 8 18.60 2.02 4.24
C GLN A 8 18.11 1.87 5.68
N THR A 9 17.42 2.87 6.26
CA THR A 9 16.84 2.74 7.60
C THR A 9 15.72 1.71 7.62
N LEU A 10 14.89 1.68 6.57
CA LEU A 10 13.95 0.59 6.35
C LEU A 10 14.72 -0.72 6.19
N PHE A 11 15.66 -0.87 5.26
CA PHE A 11 16.35 -2.15 5.03
C PHE A 11 17.04 -2.73 6.28
N VAL A 12 17.67 -1.89 7.12
CA VAL A 12 18.29 -2.32 8.39
C VAL A 12 17.25 -2.74 9.45
N GLN A 13 16.01 -2.25 9.34
CA GLN A 13 14.89 -2.54 10.25
C GLN A 13 13.90 -3.57 9.67
N MET A 14 13.98 -3.87 8.36
CA MET A 14 13.05 -4.68 7.54
C MET A 14 13.49 -6.14 7.35
N ASP A 15 14.43 -6.65 8.14
CA ASP A 15 14.48 -8.09 8.43
C ASP A 15 13.20 -8.55 9.18
N GLN A 16 12.35 -7.60 9.60
CA GLN A 16 11.06 -7.84 10.23
C GLN A 16 9.89 -7.36 9.34
N GLN A 17 8.82 -8.16 9.35
CA GLN A 17 7.56 -7.98 8.61
C GLN A 17 6.91 -6.61 8.91
N ILE A 18 6.47 -5.88 7.88
CA ILE A 18 5.70 -4.63 8.04
C ILE A 18 4.25 -5.00 8.34
N MET A 19 3.67 -4.37 9.37
CA MET A 19 2.27 -4.58 9.70
C MET A 19 1.40 -3.44 9.16
N CYS A 20 0.50 -3.79 8.24
CA CYS A 20 -0.51 -2.89 7.71
C CYS A 20 -1.80 -3.10 8.54
N SER A 21 -2.27 -2.08 9.26
CA SER A 21 -3.45 -2.18 10.13
C SER A 21 -4.61 -1.40 9.55
N SER A 22 -5.79 -2.00 9.52
CA SER A 22 -7.02 -1.29 9.15
C SER A 22 -7.56 -0.44 10.29
N HIS A 23 -8.27 0.64 9.94
CA HIS A 23 -8.84 1.56 10.93
C HIS A 23 -10.08 0.99 11.64
N GLU A 24 -10.76 0.02 11.02
CA GLU A 24 -12.05 -0.50 11.50
C GLU A 24 -12.03 -1.97 11.96
N SER A 25 -10.94 -2.70 11.71
CA SER A 25 -10.84 -4.12 12.03
C SER A 25 -9.51 -4.39 12.74
N ASN A 26 -9.50 -5.27 13.75
CA ASN A 26 -8.26 -5.78 14.38
C ASN A 26 -7.51 -6.73 13.42
N LYS A 27 -7.39 -6.33 12.16
CA LYS A 27 -6.82 -7.11 11.09
C LYS A 27 -5.53 -6.46 10.65
N SER A 28 -4.46 -7.18 10.95
CA SER A 28 -3.10 -6.88 10.56
C SER A 28 -2.69 -7.84 9.45
N ASP A 29 -2.34 -7.31 8.29
CA ASP A 29 -1.69 -8.11 7.24
C ASP A 29 -0.18 -7.85 7.22
N ILE A 30 0.56 -8.87 6.82
CA ILE A 30 2.00 -8.81 6.60
C ILE A 30 2.25 -8.25 5.19
N CYS A 31 2.92 -7.11 5.14
CA CYS A 31 3.29 -6.43 3.91
C CYS A 31 4.74 -6.80 3.52
N LEU A 32 4.98 -7.09 2.23
CA LEU A 32 6.32 -7.36 1.70
C LEU A 32 7.11 -6.05 1.57
N ALA A 33 8.28 -5.99 2.18
CA ALA A 33 9.20 -4.88 2.00
C ALA A 33 9.94 -5.02 0.67
N ASP A 34 9.72 -4.10 -0.27
CA ASP A 34 10.39 -4.10 -1.57
C ASP A 34 11.15 -2.77 -1.78
N CYS A 35 12.48 -2.82 -1.62
CA CYS A 35 13.37 -1.67 -1.78
C CYS A 35 13.60 -1.26 -3.24
N ALA A 36 13.22 -2.10 -4.21
CA ALA A 36 13.28 -1.79 -5.63
C ALA A 36 12.02 -1.06 -6.11
N THR A 37 10.98 -0.94 -5.26
CA THR A 37 9.76 -0.19 -5.58
C THR A 37 9.80 1.21 -4.97
N THR A 38 9.33 2.19 -5.74
CA THR A 38 9.12 3.56 -5.26
C THR A 38 7.71 3.80 -4.73
N HIS A 39 6.82 2.83 -4.94
CA HIS A 39 5.40 2.90 -4.60
C HIS A 39 5.00 1.61 -3.89
N THR A 40 4.30 1.74 -2.77
CA THR A 40 3.71 0.60 -2.05
C THR A 40 2.26 0.42 -2.48
N ILE A 41 1.85 -0.81 -2.79
CA ILE A 41 0.48 -1.11 -3.23
C ILE A 41 -0.25 -1.87 -2.12
N LEU A 42 -1.37 -1.33 -1.66
CA LEU A 42 -2.24 -2.00 -0.69
C LEU A 42 -3.47 -2.59 -1.40
N LYS A 43 -3.72 -3.88 -1.20
CA LYS A 43 -4.81 -4.59 -1.89
C LYS A 43 -6.20 -4.33 -1.32
N ASN A 44 -6.30 -4.12 0.00
CA ASN A 44 -7.59 -3.95 0.64
C ASN A 44 -7.87 -2.47 0.98
N ARG A 45 -9.09 -2.04 0.69
CA ARG A 45 -9.57 -0.68 1.00
C ARG A 45 -9.63 -0.40 2.50
N GLU A 46 -9.77 -1.42 3.34
CA GLU A 46 -9.87 -1.30 4.81
C GLU A 46 -8.62 -0.65 5.46
N TYR A 47 -7.49 -0.65 4.76
CA TYR A 47 -6.26 0.00 5.21
C TYR A 47 -6.26 1.53 5.08
N PHE A 48 -7.24 2.08 4.34
CA PHE A 48 -7.30 3.49 4.03
C PHE A 48 -8.34 4.20 4.91
N SER A 49 -7.91 5.23 5.63
CA SER A 49 -8.80 6.13 6.38
C SER A 49 -9.60 7.06 5.46
N ASN A 50 -9.05 7.38 4.30
CA ASN A 50 -9.74 8.04 3.19
C ASN A 50 -9.20 7.46 1.89
N LEU A 51 -10.07 7.25 0.91
CA LEU A 51 -9.69 6.68 -0.38
C LEU A 51 -10.49 7.34 -1.48
N ASN A 52 -9.80 8.05 -2.38
CA ASN A 52 -10.41 8.61 -3.59
C ASN A 52 -10.20 7.63 -4.73
N LEU A 53 -11.31 7.08 -5.23
CA LEU A 53 -11.33 6.09 -6.30
C LEU A 53 -11.74 6.73 -7.63
N ALA A 54 -11.13 6.26 -8.71
CA ALA A 54 -11.46 6.60 -10.08
C ALA A 54 -11.32 5.36 -10.97
N GLU A 55 -12.21 5.22 -11.93
CA GLU A 55 -12.06 4.21 -12.97
C GLU A 55 -10.91 4.59 -13.91
N ALA A 56 -10.08 3.62 -14.24
CA ALA A 56 -8.94 3.78 -15.11
C ALA A 56 -8.84 2.58 -16.05
N ASN A 57 -8.64 2.84 -17.33
CA ASN A 57 -8.32 1.80 -18.28
C ASN A 57 -6.80 1.71 -18.46
N VAL A 58 -6.21 0.60 -18.03
CA VAL A 58 -4.75 0.42 -17.99
C VAL A 58 -4.34 -0.70 -18.93
N GLN A 59 -3.36 -0.42 -19.78
CA GLN A 59 -2.76 -1.44 -20.64
C GLN A 59 -1.80 -2.30 -19.81
N THR A 60 -2.19 -3.54 -19.54
CA THR A 60 -1.39 -4.53 -18.83
C THR A 60 -0.69 -5.47 -19.82
N ILE A 61 0.20 -6.34 -19.34
CA ILE A 61 0.81 -7.40 -20.17
C ILE A 61 -0.22 -8.39 -20.74
N SER A 62 -1.42 -8.46 -20.15
CA SER A 62 -2.54 -9.28 -20.63
C SER A 62 -3.49 -8.50 -21.57
N GLY A 63 -3.16 -7.26 -21.91
CA GLY A 63 -4.03 -6.35 -22.67
C GLY A 63 -4.68 -5.27 -21.80
N ILE A 64 -5.66 -4.60 -22.40
CA ILE A 64 -6.43 -3.50 -21.79
C ILE A 64 -7.26 -4.06 -20.62
N SER A 65 -7.12 -3.48 -19.43
CA SER A 65 -7.83 -3.89 -18.22
C SER A 65 -8.49 -2.69 -17.55
N ASN A 66 -9.78 -2.84 -17.24
CA ASN A 66 -10.52 -1.87 -16.46
C ASN A 66 -10.16 -2.06 -14.98
N LEU A 67 -9.57 -1.04 -14.40
CA LEU A 67 -9.16 -1.00 -13.00
C LEU A 67 -9.90 0.12 -12.30
N ILE A 68 -10.15 -0.07 -11.01
CA ILE A 68 -10.35 1.04 -10.10
C ILE A 68 -8.99 1.40 -9.55
N ASN A 69 -8.53 2.61 -9.84
CA ASN A 69 -7.31 3.17 -9.27
C ASN A 69 -7.66 4.27 -8.27
N GLY A 70 -6.78 4.55 -7.33
CA GLY A 70 -7.02 5.58 -6.35
C GLY A 70 -5.80 5.89 -5.50
N SER A 71 -5.97 6.86 -4.63
CA SER A 71 -5.00 7.14 -3.57
C SER A 71 -5.70 7.61 -2.31
N GLY A 72 -5.05 7.36 -1.18
CA GLY A 72 -5.64 7.57 0.12
C GLY A 72 -4.63 7.50 1.25
N ARG A 73 -4.99 7.99 2.44
CA ARG A 73 -4.12 7.90 3.63
C ARG A 73 -4.30 6.55 4.31
N ALA A 74 -3.20 5.83 4.44
CA ALA A 74 -3.13 4.59 5.20
C ALA A 74 -2.18 4.74 6.39
N ASN A 75 -2.48 4.02 7.47
CA ASN A 75 -1.61 3.92 8.63
C ASN A 75 -0.79 2.64 8.54
N ILE A 76 0.53 2.77 8.61
CA ILE A 76 1.47 1.66 8.60
C ILE A 76 2.15 1.63 9.97
N MET A 77 2.20 0.46 10.59
CA MET A 77 2.89 0.28 11.86
C MET A 77 4.10 -0.64 11.65
N LEU A 78 5.27 -0.16 12.03
CA LEU A 78 6.46 -0.99 12.09
C LEU A 78 6.48 -1.78 13.42
N PRO A 79 7.15 -2.94 13.44
CA PRO A 79 7.50 -3.61 14.69
C PRO A 79 8.19 -2.62 15.64
N GLY A 80 7.72 -2.53 16.88
CA GLY A 80 8.17 -1.51 17.85
C GLY A 80 7.29 -0.25 17.92
N GLU A 81 6.03 -0.34 17.46
CA GLU A 81 4.97 0.68 17.62
C GLU A 81 5.21 2.01 16.89
N GLN A 82 6.18 2.07 15.98
CA GLN A 82 6.38 3.26 15.17
C GLN A 82 5.31 3.34 14.08
N GLN A 83 4.43 4.32 14.17
CA GLN A 83 3.35 4.54 13.21
C GLN A 83 3.70 5.61 12.17
N PHE A 84 3.35 5.33 10.92
CA PHE A 84 3.49 6.25 9.79
C PHE A 84 2.15 6.40 9.08
N MET A 85 1.71 7.64 8.89
CA MET A 85 0.56 7.96 8.05
C MET A 85 1.08 8.40 6.68
N LEU A 86 0.84 7.57 5.66
CA LEU A 86 1.33 7.81 4.30
C LEU A 86 0.17 7.84 3.31
N THR A 87 0.31 8.66 2.26
CA THR A 87 -0.59 8.58 1.10
C THR A 87 -0.12 7.45 0.21
N MET A 88 -0.99 6.46 0.02
CA MET A 88 -0.68 5.23 -0.69
C MET A 88 -1.58 5.08 -1.93
N PRO A 89 -1.07 4.53 -3.04
CA PRO A 89 -1.89 4.15 -4.17
C PRO A 89 -2.71 2.89 -3.87
N TYR A 90 -3.86 2.79 -4.52
CA TYR A 90 -4.79 1.67 -4.44
C TYR A 90 -5.17 1.24 -5.85
N THR A 91 -5.20 -0.06 -6.11
CA THR A 91 -5.66 -0.57 -7.40
C THR A 91 -6.39 -1.89 -7.22
N GLN A 92 -7.56 -2.02 -7.84
CA GLN A 92 -8.33 -3.26 -7.91
C GLN A 92 -8.87 -3.44 -9.33
N LYS A 93 -9.09 -4.68 -9.77
CA LYS A 93 -9.87 -4.93 -10.99
C LYS A 93 -11.31 -4.46 -10.79
N SER A 94 -11.88 -3.81 -11.80
CA SER A 94 -13.28 -3.35 -11.72
C SER A 94 -14.27 -4.51 -11.65
N GLU A 95 -13.89 -5.70 -12.11
CA GLU A 95 -14.75 -6.91 -12.15
C GLU A 95 -14.90 -7.59 -10.78
N GLU A 96 -14.05 -7.26 -9.80
CA GLU A 96 -14.02 -7.87 -8.45
C GLU A 96 -14.82 -7.06 -7.40
N ILE A 97 -15.73 -6.18 -7.84
CA ILE A 97 -16.55 -5.34 -6.94
C ILE A 97 -17.87 -6.04 -6.54
N TYR A 98 -18.15 -7.24 -7.06
CA TYR A 98 -19.35 -8.04 -6.77
C TYR A 98 -19.06 -9.24 -5.87
#